data_AF-A0A2M9XIF1-F1
#
_entry.id   AF-A0A2M9XIF1-F1
#
_cell.length_a   1.000
_cell.length_b   1.000
_cell.length_c   1.000
_cell.angle_alpha   90.00
_cell.angle_beta   90.00
_cell.angle_gamma   90.00
#
_symmetry.space_group_name_H-M   'P 1'
#
loop_
_entity.id
_entity.type
_entity.pdbx_description
1 polymer ?
#
loop_
_entity_poly.entity_id
_entity_poly.type
_entity_poly.pdbx_seq_one_letter_code
_entity_poly.pdbx_strand_id
1 'polypeptide(L)' 'MPSDHDLFNCGEEHEVNYVAGRYPNDKAKVKAFLIENCQNKKIHHSTHAQVYELIKRELGLPIP' A
#
# COMPACT_ATOMS: atom_id res chain seq x y z
N MET A 1 -17.14 -5.13 -13.64
CA MET A 1 -15.67 -5.34 -13.65
C MET A 1 -15.10 -4.30 -12.70
N PRO A 2 -14.35 -4.67 -11.66
CA PRO A 2 -13.61 -3.66 -10.91
C PRO A 2 -12.63 -3.02 -11.89
N SER A 3 -12.71 -1.70 -12.03
CA SER A 3 -11.87 -0.97 -12.96
C SER A 3 -10.42 -1.07 -12.49
N ASP A 4 -9.50 -1.37 -13.41
CA ASP A 4 -8.05 -1.38 -13.18
C ASP A 4 -7.53 -0.09 -12.51
N HIS A 5 -8.29 1.02 -12.58
CA HIS A 5 -8.00 2.27 -11.88
C HIS A 5 -7.96 2.17 -10.35
N ASP A 6 -8.55 1.13 -9.74
CA ASP A 6 -8.54 0.97 -8.28
C ASP A 6 -7.39 0.08 -7.78
N LEU A 7 -6.63 -0.52 -8.69
CA LEU A 7 -5.52 -1.41 -8.36
C LEU A 7 -4.31 -0.59 -7.92
N PHE A 8 -3.70 -1.02 -6.82
CA PHE A 8 -2.46 -0.46 -6.34
C PHE A 8 -1.31 -0.98 -7.19
N ASN A 9 -0.65 -0.09 -7.92
CA ASN A 9 0.47 -0.45 -8.77
C ASN A 9 1.80 -0.27 -8.03
N CYS A 10 2.37 -1.41 -7.65
CA CYS A 10 3.71 -1.52 -7.10
C CYS A 10 4.83 -0.92 -7.97
N GLY A 11 4.62 -0.84 -9.29
CA GLY A 11 5.57 -0.28 -10.24
C GLY A 11 5.60 1.25 -10.25
N GLU A 12 4.60 1.90 -9.65
CA GLU A 12 4.46 3.34 -9.64
C GLU A 12 4.89 3.90 -8.28
N GLU A 13 6.10 4.47 -8.22
CA GLU A 13 6.63 5.00 -6.95
C GLU A 13 5.74 6.11 -6.35
N HIS A 14 4.97 6.79 -7.20
CA HIS A 14 4.04 7.82 -6.76
C HIS A 14 2.87 7.23 -5.94
N GLU A 15 2.40 6.02 -6.24
CA GLU A 15 1.35 5.35 -5.45
C GLU A 15 1.87 4.93 -4.08
N VAL A 16 3.07 4.36 -4.03
CA VAL A 16 3.73 4.02 -2.77
C VAL A 16 3.89 5.28 -1.91
N ASN A 17 4.35 6.39 -2.50
CA ASN A 17 4.50 7.65 -1.78
C ASN A 17 3.15 8.28 -1.41
N TYR A 18 2.08 8.08 -2.19
CA TYR A 18 0.73 8.53 -1.88
C TYR A 18 0.16 7.80 -0.67
N VAL A 19 0.21 6.46 -0.67
CA VAL A 19 -0.22 5.62 0.46
C VAL A 19 0.63 5.91 1.69
N ALA A 20 1.95 5.93 1.57
CA ALA A 20 2.84 6.25 2.69
C ALA A 20 2.64 7.69 3.20
N GLY A 21 2.28 8.62 2.32
CA GLY A 21 1.96 10.01 2.68
C GLY A 21 0.71 10.15 3.54
N ARG A 22 -0.22 9.19 3.49
CA ARG A 22 -1.36 9.13 4.42
C ARG A 22 -0.96 8.79 5.86
N TYR A 23 0.25 8.26 6.05
CA TYR A 23 0.81 7.89 7.34
C TYR A 23 2.00 8.78 7.68
N PRO A 24 1.81 10.06 8.04
CA PRO A 24 2.93 10.98 8.25
C PRO A 24 3.91 10.52 9.34
N ASN A 25 3.40 9.88 10.40
CA ASN A 25 4.23 9.35 11.50
C ASN A 25 4.97 8.05 11.15
N ASP A 26 4.43 7.25 10.21
CA ASP A 26 4.93 5.93 9.87
C ASP A 26 5.32 5.81 8.39
N LYS A 27 5.52 6.95 7.71
CA LYS A 27 5.71 7.02 6.25
C LYS A 27 6.85 6.12 5.78
N ALA A 28 7.99 6.15 6.47
CA ALA A 28 9.12 5.31 6.14
C ALA A 28 8.82 3.82 6.31
N LYS A 29 8.08 3.47 7.38
CA LYS A 29 7.69 2.10 7.71
C LYS A 29 6.68 1.53 6.72
N VAL A 30 5.67 2.32 6.38
CA VAL A 30 4.67 1.98 5.35
C VAL A 30 5.32 1.87 3.98
N LYS A 31 6.21 2.80 3.59
CA LYS A 31 6.94 2.74 2.32
C LYS A 31 7.78 1.45 2.22
N ALA A 32 8.54 1.12 3.25
CA ALA A 32 9.33 -0.12 3.29
C ALA A 32 8.43 -1.36 3.20
N PHE A 33 7.33 -1.39 3.96
CA PHE A 33 6.36 -2.48 3.95
C PHE A 33 5.72 -2.67 2.57
N LEU A 34 5.32 -1.58 1.90
CA LEU A 34 4.77 -1.64 0.55
C LEU A 34 5.79 -2.21 -0.44
N ILE A 35 7.03 -1.71 -0.44
CA ILE A 35 8.10 -2.20 -1.33
C ILE A 35 8.36 -3.70 -1.10
N GLU A 36 8.44 -4.13 0.14
CA GLU A 36 8.69 -5.54 0.49
C GLU A 36 7.52 -6.45 0.08
N ASN A 37 6.27 -6.03 0.32
CA ASN A 37 5.09 -6.79 -0.11
C ASN A 37 4.92 -6.79 -1.63
N CYS A 38 5.34 -5.71 -2.31
CA CYS A 38 5.39 -5.63 -3.76
C CYS A 38 6.40 -6.62 -4.35
N GLN A 39 7.62 -6.69 -3.79
CA GLN A 39 8.63 -7.66 -4.20
C GLN A 39 8.18 -9.10 -3.98
N ASN A 40 7.46 -9.35 -2.88
CA ASN A 40 6.86 -10.65 -2.58
C ASN A 40 5.60 -10.97 -3.41
N LYS A 41 5.21 -10.09 -4.36
CA LYS A 41 3.98 -10.18 -5.17
C LYS A 41 2.68 -10.31 -4.36
N LYS A 42 2.72 -9.97 -3.06
CA LYS A 42 1.58 -10.03 -2.15
C LYS A 42 0.51 -8.98 -2.48
N ILE A 43 0.96 -7.80 -2.90
CA ILE A 43 0.09 -6.65 -3.25
C ILE A 43 0.13 -6.27 -4.73
N HIS A 44 0.73 -7.10 -5.59
CA HIS A 44 0.89 -6.86 -7.03
C HIS A 44 -0.45 -6.79 -7.82
N HIS A 45 -1.54 -7.30 -7.25
CA HIS A 45 -2.90 -7.19 -7.78
C HIS A 45 -3.89 -6.75 -6.71
N SER A 46 -3.41 -6.07 -5.67
CA SER A 46 -4.27 -5.61 -4.60
C SER A 46 -4.84 -4.24 -4.93
N THR A 47 -6.05 -3.96 -4.47
CA THR A 47 -6.60 -2.60 -4.51
C THR A 47 -6.03 -1.77 -3.38
N HIS A 48 -6.13 -0.44 -3.50
CA HIS A 48 -5.81 0.47 -2.40
C HIS A 48 -6.45 0.06 -1.07
N ALA A 49 -7.72 -0.36 -1.10
CA ALA A 49 -8.44 -0.86 0.07
C ALA A 49 -7.76 -2.07 0.72
N GLN A 50 -7.36 -3.07 -0.08
CA GLN A 50 -6.65 -4.23 0.43
C GLN A 50 -5.28 -3.87 1.01
N VAL A 51 -4.57 -2.92 0.37
CA VAL A 51 -3.29 -2.43 0.87
C VAL A 51 -3.46 -1.75 2.23
N TYR A 52 -4.47 -0.90 2.40
CA TYR A 52 -4.77 -0.28 3.69
C TYR A 52 -5.17 -1.31 4.75
N GLU A 53 -5.97 -2.31 4.40
CA GLU A 53 -6.30 -3.41 5.32
C GLU A 53 -5.05 -4.20 5.74
N LEU A 54 -4.13 -4.47 4.80
CA LEU A 54 -2.86 -5.13 5.08
C LEU A 54 -1.98 -4.30 6.01
N ILE A 55 -1.86 -3.00 5.73
CA ILE A 55 -1.15 -2.05 6.60
C ILE A 55 -1.79 -2.06 7.99
N LYS A 56 -3.11 -2.01 8.10
CA LYS A 56 -3.81 -2.09 9.38
C LYS A 56 -3.56 -3.40 10.11
N ARG A 57 -3.55 -4.53 9.39
CA ARG A 57 -3.43 -5.86 9.99
C ARG A 57 -2.00 -6.18 10.44
N GLU A 58 -1.01 -5.81 9.63
CA GLU A 58 0.41 -6.12 9.88
C GLU A 58 1.10 -5.03 10.71
N LEU A 59 0.84 -3.75 10.41
CA LEU A 59 1.46 -2.61 11.09
C LEU A 59 0.60 -2.07 12.24
N GLY A 60 -0.68 -2.48 12.35
CA GLY A 60 -1.59 -1.98 13.38
C GLY A 60 -2.06 -0.54 13.13
N LEU A 61 -1.81 0.02 11.94
CA LEU A 61 -2.10 1.43 11.64
C LEU A 61 -3.56 1.63 11.20
N PRO A 62 -4.19 2.77 11.53
CA PRO A 62 -5.56 3.05 11.10
C PRO A 62 -5.66 3.20 9.57
N ILE A 63 -6.83 2.93 9.00
CA ILE A 63 -7.07 3.21 7.57
C ILE A 63 -7.37 4.72 7.45
N PRO A 64 -6.64 5.47 6.61
CA PRO A 64 -6.78 6.92 6.43
C PRO A 64 -7.99 7.32 5.58
#